data_AF-A0A8J7SNH7-F1
#
_entry.id   AF-A0A8J7SNH7-F1
#
_cell.length_a   1.000
_cell.length_b   1.000
_cell.length_c   1.000
_cell.angle_alpha   90.00
_cell.angle_beta   90.00
_cell.angle_gamma   90.00
#
_symmetry.space_group_name_H-M   'P 1'
#
loop_
_entity.id
_entity.type
_entity.pdbx_description
1 polymer ?
#
loop_
_entity_poly.entity_id
_entity_poly.type
_entity_poly.pdbx_seq_one_letter_code
_entity_poly.pdbx_strand_id
1 'polypeptide(L)'
;MKELTDWIDWKLLYLIGEWVIRVVMLLTVPRRRSPQAAMSWLLVIYLVPWLGLLLFLMIGSKKPRQWRMERHRRMLPYYKEMETWLASQDEVVLPEQDDRLADATAFVQRLGQLPALSGNKVDFYNSSDGFIDHLVEEIDRARDHVHLLFYIYAVDAVGTRVSEALIKAAERGVECRLIVDAAGSKQMLKREAGRLRDAGVQVVAAMPVGLRDRFSGRVDMRNHRKVVVIDSQVGFTGSQNITEPSYGRADLLWVDMMSRMQGPVVLELQAVFVTDWHEETGELLQGERYFRDPVPAGNGLVQIMPSAALYPNQNYHQLIITALYHARKRVVITTPYLIPDQSLLDAMSVAVQRGVEVMLIVPEEGDQILPQAAARSYYAEILESGVKIHLHGREQDGVRELLHTKSMSVDGYLGFFGSSNFDIRSFEINSEINVIFYAGDEVDRLIAQQNIYLGQARELYLAEWTQRHGLRRSLDSLARLFSPLL
;
A
#
# COMPACT_ATOMS: atom_id res chain seq x y z
N MET A 1 51.88 -24.36 23.88
CA MET A 1 50.96 -23.47 23.12
C MET A 1 50.48 -24.04 21.78
N LYS A 2 50.80 -25.30 21.42
CA LYS A 2 50.31 -25.97 20.20
C LYS A 2 49.30 -27.10 20.46
N GLU A 3 48.99 -27.39 21.73
CA GLU A 3 48.14 -28.53 22.14
C GLU A 3 46.81 -28.12 22.80
N LEU A 4 46.51 -26.82 22.92
CA LEU A 4 45.24 -26.34 23.48
C LEU A 4 44.17 -26.03 22.42
N THR A 5 44.50 -26.20 21.13
CA THR A 5 43.63 -25.84 19.99
C THR A 5 42.90 -27.03 19.34
N ASP A 6 43.23 -28.28 19.71
CA ASP A 6 42.67 -29.49 19.08
C ASP A 6 41.44 -30.08 19.79
N TRP A 7 40.93 -29.40 20.83
CA TRP A 7 39.80 -29.90 21.65
C TRP A 7 38.46 -29.22 21.39
N ILE A 8 38.43 -28.18 20.57
CA ILE A 8 37.17 -27.60 20.13
C ILE A 8 36.72 -28.38 18.90
N ASP A 9 35.86 -29.37 19.12
CA ASP A 9 35.10 -29.95 18.03
C ASP A 9 34.13 -28.88 17.52
N TRP A 10 34.57 -28.15 16.48
CA TRP A 10 33.79 -27.11 15.82
C TRP A 10 32.43 -27.64 15.33
N LYS A 11 32.30 -28.94 15.04
CA LYS A 11 31.02 -29.56 14.68
C LYS A 11 30.09 -29.64 15.89
N LEU A 12 30.63 -30.04 17.05
CA LEU A 12 29.87 -30.06 18.30
C LEU A 12 29.43 -28.65 18.70
N LEU A 13 30.31 -27.64 18.61
CA LEU A 13 29.93 -26.25 18.87
C LEU A 13 28.85 -25.74 17.90
N TYR A 14 28.97 -26.06 16.61
CA TYR A 14 27.97 -25.71 15.60
C TYR A 14 26.61 -26.32 15.93
N LEU A 15 26.56 -27.62 16.27
CA LEU A 15 25.33 -28.33 16.66
C LEU A 15 24.73 -27.79 17.97
N ILE A 16 25.56 -27.51 18.98
CA ILE A 16 25.10 -26.86 20.22
C ILE A 16 24.51 -25.49 19.89
N GLY A 17 25.17 -24.69 19.06
CA GLY A 17 24.69 -23.39 18.60
C GLY A 17 23.32 -23.49 17.94
N GLU A 18 23.12 -24.46 17.05
CA GLU A 18 21.82 -24.67 16.42
C GLU A 18 20.70 -24.98 17.42
N TRP A 19 20.95 -25.84 18.42
CA TRP A 19 19.97 -26.16 19.46
C TRP A 19 19.69 -24.97 20.39
N VAL A 20 20.73 -24.20 20.74
CA VAL A 20 20.57 -22.95 21.50
C VAL A 20 19.66 -21.99 20.74
N ILE A 21 19.87 -21.82 19.42
CA ILE A 21 18.99 -21.01 18.58
C ILE A 21 17.56 -21.54 18.65
N ARG A 22 17.32 -22.83 18.41
CA ARG A 22 15.95 -23.41 18.45
C ARG A 22 15.25 -23.15 19.78
N VAL A 23 15.92 -23.38 20.91
CA VAL A 23 15.35 -23.19 22.27
C VAL A 23 15.09 -21.71 22.56
N VAL A 24 16.05 -20.82 22.30
CA VAL A 24 15.88 -19.37 22.51
C VAL A 24 14.77 -18.83 21.62
N MET A 25 14.72 -19.26 20.35
CA MET A 25 13.72 -18.82 19.39
C MET A 25 12.31 -19.32 19.75
N LEU A 26 12.17 -20.55 20.27
CA LEU A 26 10.91 -21.07 20.79
C LEU A 26 10.30 -20.18 21.90
N LEU A 27 11.13 -19.57 22.74
CA LEU A 27 10.69 -18.71 23.83
C LEU A 27 10.48 -17.24 23.43
N THR A 28 11.14 -16.80 22.35
CA THR A 28 11.17 -15.38 21.93
C THR A 28 10.20 -15.08 20.79
N VAL A 29 10.09 -15.96 19.78
CA VAL A 29 9.26 -15.76 18.58
C VAL A 29 7.77 -15.63 18.92
N PRO A 30 7.16 -16.46 19.79
CA PRO A 30 5.72 -16.38 20.07
C PRO A 30 5.29 -15.07 20.75
N ARG A 31 6.23 -14.33 21.35
CA ARG A 31 5.91 -13.08 22.05
C ARG A 31 5.39 -12.05 21.05
N ARG A 32 4.15 -11.58 21.27
CA ARG A 32 3.50 -10.49 20.51
C ARG A 32 3.38 -10.75 18.99
N ARG A 33 3.18 -12.01 18.60
CA ARG A 33 2.88 -12.42 17.22
C ARG A 33 1.63 -13.29 17.21
N SER A 34 0.93 -13.33 16.08
CA SER A 34 -0.13 -14.31 15.89
C SER A 34 0.49 -15.73 15.94
N PRO A 35 -0.27 -16.74 16.40
CA PRO A 35 0.21 -18.13 16.41
C PRO A 35 0.74 -18.58 15.04
N GLN A 36 0.05 -18.19 13.96
CA GLN A 36 0.46 -18.50 12.58
C GLN A 36 1.82 -17.89 12.24
N ALA A 37 2.02 -16.57 12.47
CA ALA A 37 3.31 -15.92 12.21
C ALA A 37 4.43 -16.51 13.07
N ALA A 38 4.15 -16.87 14.33
CA ALA A 38 5.12 -17.50 15.20
C ALA A 38 5.53 -18.90 14.70
N MET A 39 4.56 -19.71 14.27
CA MET A 39 4.81 -21.04 13.70
C MET A 39 5.62 -20.97 12.40
N SER A 40 5.30 -20.04 11.49
CA SER A 40 6.08 -19.86 10.25
C SER A 40 7.54 -19.51 10.53
N TRP A 41 7.80 -18.62 11.49
CA TRP A 41 9.16 -18.29 11.91
C TRP A 41 9.89 -19.48 12.54
N LEU A 42 9.22 -20.20 13.44
CA LEU A 42 9.80 -21.37 14.08
C LEU A 42 10.07 -22.48 13.05
N LEU A 43 9.22 -22.68 12.04
CA LEU A 43 9.45 -23.63 10.97
C LEU A 43 10.77 -23.35 10.24
N VAL A 44 10.98 -22.11 9.79
CA VAL A 44 12.22 -21.69 9.11
C VAL A 44 13.44 -21.90 10.02
N ILE A 45 13.34 -21.52 11.29
CA ILE A 45 14.42 -21.64 12.27
C ILE A 45 14.72 -23.09 12.62
N TYR A 46 13.72 -23.97 12.69
CA TYR A 46 13.95 -25.37 12.99
C TYR A 46 14.63 -26.09 11.81
N LEU A 47 14.24 -25.76 10.57
CA LEU A 47 14.81 -26.32 9.35
C LEU A 47 16.24 -25.81 9.10
N VAL A 48 16.48 -24.51 9.26
CA VAL A 48 17.78 -23.88 8.95
C VAL A 48 18.14 -22.84 10.03
N PRO A 49 18.61 -23.23 11.23
CA PRO A 49 18.71 -22.35 12.41
C PRO A 49 19.51 -21.07 12.22
N TRP A 50 20.71 -21.17 11.64
CA TRP A 50 21.57 -20.02 11.45
C TRP A 50 20.99 -19.00 10.47
N LEU A 51 20.47 -19.49 9.34
CA LEU A 51 19.79 -18.64 8.36
C LEU A 51 18.47 -18.09 8.93
N GLY A 52 17.69 -18.91 9.62
CA GLY A 52 16.43 -18.53 10.24
C GLY A 52 16.61 -17.47 11.33
N LEU A 53 17.66 -17.58 12.15
CA LEU A 53 18.04 -16.54 13.11
C LEU A 53 18.39 -15.23 12.39
N LEU A 54 19.24 -15.30 11.36
CA LEU A 54 19.64 -14.13 10.60
C LEU A 54 18.42 -13.43 9.98
N LEU A 55 17.54 -14.18 9.32
CA LEU A 55 16.29 -13.67 8.74
C LEU A 55 15.39 -13.08 9.83
N PHE A 56 15.22 -13.76 10.96
CA PHE A 56 14.39 -13.27 12.07
C PHE A 56 14.92 -11.96 12.65
N LEU A 57 16.23 -11.82 12.82
CA LEU A 57 16.84 -10.58 13.31
C LEU A 57 16.66 -9.41 12.33
N MET A 58 16.60 -9.69 11.03
CA MET A 58 16.42 -8.67 9.99
C MET A 58 14.95 -8.26 9.80
N ILE A 59 14.03 -9.23 9.74
CA ILE A 59 12.64 -8.99 9.32
C ILE A 59 11.58 -9.51 10.31
N GLY A 60 11.99 -10.16 11.40
CA GLY A 60 11.06 -10.72 12.40
C GLY A 60 10.45 -9.67 13.32
N SER A 61 11.09 -8.51 13.51
CA SER A 61 10.51 -7.38 14.27
C SER A 61 9.27 -6.84 13.55
N LYS A 62 8.23 -6.41 14.29
CA LYS A 62 7.10 -5.64 13.70
C LYS A 62 7.32 -4.13 13.74
N LYS A 63 8.40 -3.66 14.38
CA LYS A 63 8.62 -2.23 14.62
C LYS A 63 9.54 -1.61 13.57
N PRO A 64 9.20 -0.40 13.09
CA PRO A 64 10.14 0.47 12.37
C PRO A 64 11.36 0.81 13.22
N ARG A 65 12.36 1.44 12.59
CA ARG A 65 13.54 1.95 13.30
C ARG A 65 13.13 3.01 14.33
N GLN A 66 13.77 2.99 15.51
CA GLN A 66 13.43 3.89 16.62
C GLN A 66 13.46 5.38 16.25
N TRP A 67 14.46 5.82 15.48
CA TRP A 67 14.58 7.21 15.06
C TRP A 67 13.41 7.66 14.18
N ARG A 68 12.84 6.76 13.35
CA ARG A 68 11.66 7.06 12.53
C ARG A 68 10.43 7.16 13.41
N MET A 69 10.27 6.25 14.36
CA MET A 69 9.16 6.32 15.32
C MET A 69 9.17 7.64 16.11
N GLU A 70 10.35 8.11 16.51
CA GLU A 70 10.51 9.38 17.20
C GLU A 70 10.12 10.57 16.31
N ARG A 71 10.56 10.59 15.04
CA ARG A 71 10.17 11.63 14.08
C ARG A 71 8.68 11.62 13.79
N HIS A 72 8.07 10.45 13.59
CA HIS A 72 6.63 10.31 13.40
C HIS A 72 5.84 10.84 14.60
N ARG A 73 6.28 10.55 15.84
CA ARG A 73 5.63 11.07 17.05
C ARG A 73 5.64 12.60 17.13
N ARG A 74 6.66 13.25 16.58
CA ARG A 74 6.73 14.72 16.52
C ARG A 74 5.72 15.34 15.56
N MET A 75 5.18 14.55 14.63
CA MET A 75 4.11 14.98 13.72
C MET A 75 2.72 14.87 14.36
N LEU A 76 2.54 14.15 15.48
CA LEU A 76 1.21 13.99 16.09
C LEU A 76 0.55 15.31 16.53
N PRO A 77 1.26 16.26 17.17
CA PRO A 77 0.69 17.58 17.45
C PRO A 77 0.31 18.33 16.17
N TYR A 78 1.14 18.21 15.13
CA TYR A 78 0.91 18.83 13.83
C TYR A 78 -0.38 18.33 13.16
N TYR A 79 -0.62 17.02 13.17
CA TYR A 79 -1.88 16.44 12.67
C TYR A 79 -3.09 17.01 13.41
N LYS A 80 -3.01 17.14 14.74
CA LYS A 80 -4.11 17.67 15.55
C LYS A 80 -4.38 19.16 15.29
N GLU A 81 -3.32 19.95 15.12
CA GLU A 81 -3.44 21.36 14.76
C GLU A 81 -4.09 21.52 13.38
N MET A 82 -3.65 20.73 12.40
CA MET A 82 -4.20 20.73 11.07
C MET A 82 -5.66 20.25 11.03
N GLU A 83 -6.00 19.20 11.77
CA GLU A 83 -7.38 18.73 11.95
C GLU A 83 -8.27 19.86 12.49
N THR A 84 -7.80 20.57 13.52
CA THR A 84 -8.53 21.69 14.13
C THR A 84 -8.68 22.84 13.14
N TRP A 85 -7.63 23.16 12.39
CA TRP A 85 -7.62 24.24 11.39
C TRP A 85 -8.55 23.92 10.21
N LEU A 86 -8.50 22.70 9.65
CA LEU A 86 -9.38 22.25 8.58
C LEU A 86 -10.85 22.27 9.03
N ALA A 87 -11.13 21.80 10.25
CA ALA A 87 -12.48 21.85 10.82
C ALA A 87 -13.00 23.28 11.08
N SER A 88 -12.11 24.26 11.18
CA SER A 88 -12.48 25.67 11.33
C SER A 88 -12.68 26.43 10.01
N GLN A 89 -12.40 25.80 8.86
CA GLN A 89 -12.57 26.46 7.56
C GLN A 89 -14.04 26.47 7.16
N ASP A 90 -14.59 27.66 6.95
CA ASP A 90 -15.98 27.86 6.49
C ASP A 90 -16.27 27.17 5.14
N GLU A 91 -15.24 26.96 4.33
CA GLU A 91 -15.33 26.36 3.00
C GLU A 91 -15.44 24.82 3.03
N VAL A 92 -15.19 24.20 4.19
CA VAL A 92 -15.33 22.75 4.42
C VAL A 92 -16.67 22.49 5.12
N VAL A 93 -17.78 22.76 4.42
CA VAL A 93 -19.11 22.48 4.93
C VAL A 93 -19.44 21.01 4.73
N LEU A 94 -19.38 20.21 5.80
CA LEU A 94 -19.83 18.82 5.73
C LEU A 94 -21.31 18.78 5.30
N PRO A 95 -21.69 17.90 4.35
CA PRO A 95 -23.09 17.73 3.99
C PRO A 95 -23.90 17.24 5.19
N GLU A 96 -25.22 17.40 5.16
CA GLU A 96 -26.10 16.80 6.18
C GLU A 96 -25.82 15.29 6.25
N GLN A 97 -25.37 14.84 7.42
CA GLN A 97 -24.95 13.47 7.63
C GLN A 97 -26.11 12.68 8.25
N ASP A 98 -26.49 11.58 7.60
CA ASP A 98 -27.23 10.54 8.32
C ASP A 98 -26.32 9.87 9.36
N ASP A 99 -26.92 9.16 10.31
CA ASP A 99 -26.15 8.47 11.38
C ASP A 99 -25.08 7.53 10.81
N ARG A 100 -25.33 6.92 9.64
CA ARG A 100 -24.40 6.00 8.99
C ARG A 100 -23.17 6.75 8.45
N LEU A 101 -23.36 7.94 7.89
CA LEU A 101 -22.28 8.78 7.35
C LEU A 101 -21.41 9.32 8.48
N ALA A 102 -22.06 9.81 9.53
CA ALA A 102 -21.38 10.34 10.71
C ALA A 102 -20.52 9.27 11.39
N ASP A 103 -21.06 8.06 11.58
CA ASP A 103 -20.31 6.95 12.15
C ASP A 103 -19.12 6.54 11.27
N ALA A 104 -19.32 6.48 9.95
CA ALA A 104 -18.27 6.08 9.01
C ALA A 104 -17.12 7.10 8.97
N THR A 105 -17.42 8.38 8.79
CA THR A 105 -16.41 9.46 8.75
C THR A 105 -15.65 9.56 10.07
N ALA A 106 -16.35 9.52 11.21
CA ALA A 106 -15.73 9.55 12.52
C ALA A 106 -14.86 8.30 12.79
N PHE A 107 -15.25 7.13 12.27
CA PHE A 107 -14.46 5.92 12.40
C PHE A 107 -13.17 5.99 11.57
N VAL A 108 -13.24 6.42 10.31
CA VAL A 108 -12.03 6.62 9.48
C VAL A 108 -11.11 7.67 10.11
N GLN A 109 -11.66 8.77 10.64
CA GLN A 109 -10.87 9.82 11.29
C GLN A 109 -10.14 9.30 12.53
N ARG A 110 -10.79 8.49 13.37
CA ARG A 110 -10.12 7.86 14.53
C ARG A 110 -8.97 6.93 14.13
N LEU A 111 -9.08 6.30 12.96
CA LEU A 111 -8.07 5.37 12.45
C LEU A 111 -6.93 6.06 11.68
N GLY A 112 -7.24 7.11 10.93
CA GLY A 112 -6.32 7.80 10.00
C GLY A 112 -5.81 9.17 10.47
N GLN A 113 -6.45 9.75 11.50
CA GLN A 113 -6.16 11.08 12.08
C GLN A 113 -6.44 12.28 11.17
N LEU A 114 -7.11 12.05 10.02
CA LEU A 114 -7.47 13.08 9.06
C LEU A 114 -9.01 13.14 8.96
N PRO A 115 -9.65 14.31 8.92
CA PRO A 115 -11.10 14.45 8.87
C PRO A 115 -11.69 14.11 7.48
N ALA A 116 -13.01 13.95 7.38
CA ALA A 116 -13.65 13.99 6.07
C ALA A 116 -13.79 15.44 5.61
N LEU A 117 -13.53 15.70 4.33
CA LEU A 117 -13.58 17.03 3.73
C LEU A 117 -14.57 17.05 2.57
N SER A 118 -15.45 18.05 2.51
CA SER A 118 -16.32 18.31 1.37
C SER A 118 -15.63 19.25 0.37
N GLY A 119 -16.33 19.70 -0.67
CA GLY A 119 -15.80 20.70 -1.60
C GLY A 119 -14.84 20.13 -2.65
N ASN A 120 -14.72 18.80 -2.76
CA ASN A 120 -13.71 18.18 -3.61
C ASN A 120 -14.25 17.80 -4.99
N LYS A 121 -13.34 17.76 -5.96
CA LYS A 121 -13.56 17.15 -7.27
C LYS A 121 -12.56 16.02 -7.47
N VAL A 122 -13.06 14.86 -7.86
CA VAL A 122 -12.24 13.67 -8.13
C VAL A 122 -12.49 13.16 -9.54
N ASP A 123 -11.42 13.05 -10.31
CA ASP A 123 -11.41 12.44 -11.63
C ASP A 123 -10.53 11.17 -11.59
N PHE A 124 -10.93 10.11 -12.30
CA PHE A 124 -10.18 8.85 -12.37
C PHE A 124 -9.49 8.69 -13.72
N TYR A 125 -8.23 8.26 -13.68
CA TYR A 125 -7.42 7.89 -14.82
C TYR A 125 -7.22 6.38 -14.83
N ASN A 126 -7.76 5.73 -15.84
CA ASN A 126 -7.75 4.27 -16.00
C ASN A 126 -6.73 3.79 -17.05
N SER A 127 -5.97 4.71 -17.64
CA SER A 127 -4.90 4.42 -18.58
C SER A 127 -3.58 4.97 -18.06
N SER A 128 -2.52 4.17 -18.17
CA SER A 128 -1.20 4.54 -17.70
C SER A 128 -0.70 5.82 -18.36
N ASP A 129 -0.78 5.89 -19.69
CA ASP A 129 -0.34 7.06 -20.45
C ASP A 129 -1.19 8.29 -20.14
N GLY A 130 -2.51 8.12 -19.99
CA GLY A 130 -3.42 9.21 -19.65
C GLY A 130 -3.07 9.87 -18.32
N PHE A 131 -2.71 9.09 -17.30
CA PHE A 131 -2.20 9.63 -16.03
C PHE A 131 -0.86 10.34 -16.20
N ILE A 132 0.12 9.72 -16.86
CA ILE A 132 1.47 10.29 -17.01
C ILE A 132 1.45 11.59 -17.81
N ASP A 133 0.64 11.67 -18.86
CA ASP A 133 0.47 12.88 -19.67
C ASP A 133 -0.05 14.04 -18.81
N HIS A 134 -1.10 13.80 -18.01
CA HIS A 134 -1.67 14.82 -17.13
C HIS A 134 -0.73 15.18 -15.99
N LEU A 135 0.00 14.21 -15.42
CA LEU A 135 1.01 14.48 -14.40
C LEU A 135 2.08 15.45 -14.93
N VAL A 136 2.61 15.17 -16.14
CA VAL A 136 3.61 16.05 -16.78
C VAL A 136 3.03 17.43 -17.06
N GLU A 137 1.81 17.52 -17.57
CA GLU A 137 1.14 18.81 -17.81
C GLU A 137 0.97 19.64 -16.53
N GLU A 138 0.58 19.02 -15.42
CA GLU A 138 0.43 19.73 -14.14
C GLU A 138 1.79 20.17 -13.57
N ILE A 139 2.83 19.35 -13.71
CA ILE A 139 4.21 19.73 -13.33
C ILE A 139 4.70 20.91 -14.19
N ASP A 140 4.38 20.93 -15.49
CA ASP A 140 4.73 22.04 -16.38
C ASP A 140 3.97 23.33 -16.04
N ARG A 141 2.77 23.25 -15.47
CA ARG A 141 1.97 24.40 -15.01
C ARG A 141 2.32 24.88 -13.60
N ALA A 142 3.00 24.05 -12.81
CA ALA A 142 3.35 24.34 -11.42
C ALA A 142 4.12 25.67 -11.28
N ARG A 143 3.80 26.42 -10.23
CA ARG A 143 4.34 27.76 -9.95
C ARG A 143 5.08 27.88 -8.63
N ASP A 144 4.80 27.01 -7.66
CA ASP A 144 5.35 27.11 -6.31
C ASP A 144 6.12 25.85 -5.92
N HIS A 145 5.46 24.69 -5.91
CA HIS A 145 6.08 23.43 -5.50
C HIS A 145 5.46 22.19 -6.14
N VAL A 146 6.28 21.15 -6.29
CA VAL A 146 5.90 19.84 -6.81
C VAL A 146 6.48 18.78 -5.89
N HIS A 147 5.61 18.02 -5.22
CA HIS A 147 5.97 16.99 -4.25
C HIS A 147 5.51 15.62 -4.77
N LEU A 148 6.46 14.71 -5.02
CA LEU A 148 6.18 13.35 -5.50
C LEU A 148 6.70 12.32 -4.51
N LEU A 149 5.91 11.29 -4.24
CA LEU A 149 6.28 10.11 -3.47
C LEU A 149 5.83 8.86 -4.21
N PHE A 150 6.75 7.95 -4.55
CA PHE A 150 6.43 6.69 -5.23
C PHE A 150 7.22 5.49 -4.69
N TYR A 151 6.58 4.31 -4.71
CA TYR A 151 7.26 3.04 -4.44
C TYR A 151 8.26 2.67 -5.55
N ILE A 152 7.77 2.57 -6.79
CA ILE A 152 8.60 2.32 -7.97
C ILE A 152 8.64 3.58 -8.83
N TYR A 153 9.87 4.01 -9.09
CA TYR A 153 10.23 4.97 -10.11
C TYR A 153 11.30 4.30 -10.96
N ALA A 154 10.92 3.90 -12.17
CA ALA A 154 11.78 3.14 -13.07
C ALA A 154 12.70 4.04 -13.90
N VAL A 155 13.76 3.45 -14.43
CA VAL A 155 14.65 4.09 -15.42
C VAL A 155 14.22 3.58 -16.80
N ASP A 156 13.06 4.07 -17.24
CA ASP A 156 12.41 3.75 -18.52
C ASP A 156 11.90 5.04 -19.19
N ALA A 157 11.14 4.92 -20.29
CA ALA A 157 10.64 6.10 -21.00
C ALA A 157 9.71 6.96 -20.12
N VAL A 158 8.82 6.33 -19.33
CA VAL A 158 7.91 7.02 -18.41
C VAL A 158 8.67 7.76 -17.32
N GLY A 159 9.60 7.10 -16.64
CA GLY A 159 10.45 7.71 -15.62
C GLY A 159 11.30 8.86 -16.17
N THR A 160 11.79 8.73 -17.40
CA THR A 160 12.52 9.81 -18.09
C THR A 160 11.62 11.02 -18.31
N ARG A 161 10.41 10.82 -18.86
CA ARG A 161 9.45 11.91 -19.12
C ARG A 161 9.12 12.72 -17.85
N VAL A 162 8.83 12.02 -16.75
CA VAL A 162 8.53 12.69 -15.46
C VAL A 162 9.78 13.38 -14.91
N SER A 163 10.98 12.79 -15.06
CA SER A 163 12.24 13.41 -14.63
C SER A 163 12.53 14.69 -15.40
N GLU A 164 12.34 14.71 -16.72
CA GLU A 164 12.51 15.93 -17.53
C GLU A 164 11.51 17.03 -17.12
N ALA A 165 10.27 16.68 -16.80
CA ALA A 165 9.28 17.64 -16.33
C ALA A 165 9.70 18.26 -14.99
N LEU A 166 10.19 17.45 -14.04
CA LEU A 166 10.70 17.94 -12.75
C LEU A 166 11.93 18.84 -12.92
N ILE A 167 12.85 18.48 -13.81
CA ILE A 167 14.04 19.30 -14.13
C ILE A 167 13.59 20.67 -14.66
N LYS A 168 12.70 20.69 -15.66
CA LYS A 168 12.17 21.94 -16.22
C LYS A 168 11.46 22.78 -15.15
N ALA A 169 10.71 22.16 -14.24
CA ALA A 169 10.06 22.87 -13.15
C ALA A 169 11.07 23.50 -12.18
N ALA A 170 12.09 22.74 -11.78
CA ALA A 170 13.16 23.23 -10.92
C ALA A 170 13.95 24.39 -11.58
N GLU A 171 14.25 24.30 -12.88
CA GLU A 171 14.90 25.36 -13.66
C GLU A 171 14.06 26.65 -13.73
N ARG A 172 12.73 26.55 -13.68
CA ARG A 172 11.82 27.70 -13.57
C ARG A 172 11.75 28.28 -12.14
N GLY A 173 12.42 27.66 -11.17
CA GLY A 173 12.42 28.05 -9.76
C GLY A 173 11.32 27.41 -8.91
N VAL A 174 10.61 26.39 -9.43
CA VAL A 174 9.59 25.64 -8.68
C VAL A 174 10.28 24.67 -7.72
N GLU A 175 9.84 24.63 -6.46
CA GLU A 175 10.42 23.75 -5.46
C GLU A 175 10.00 22.29 -5.68
N CYS A 176 10.91 21.48 -6.22
CA CYS A 176 10.64 20.09 -6.55
C CYS A 176 11.23 19.14 -5.49
N ARG A 177 10.38 18.31 -4.88
CA ARG A 177 10.78 17.25 -3.93
C ARG A 177 10.30 15.88 -4.41
N LEU A 178 11.20 14.92 -4.36
CA LEU A 178 10.94 13.55 -4.79
C LEU A 178 11.39 12.55 -3.72
N ILE A 179 10.43 11.84 -3.14
CA ILE A 179 10.65 10.69 -2.27
C ILE A 179 10.44 9.42 -3.08
N VAL A 180 11.40 8.49 -3.04
CA VAL A 180 11.23 7.18 -3.67
C VAL A 180 11.66 6.05 -2.74
N ASP A 181 10.95 4.92 -2.74
CA ASP A 181 11.34 3.77 -1.93
C ASP A 181 12.73 3.24 -2.35
N ALA A 182 13.60 3.05 -1.36
CA ALA A 182 14.99 2.68 -1.60
C ALA A 182 15.17 1.30 -2.27
N ALA A 183 14.25 0.36 -2.05
CA ALA A 183 14.29 -0.95 -2.67
C ALA A 183 13.57 -0.95 -4.03
N GLY A 184 12.34 -0.40 -4.08
CA GLY A 184 11.53 -0.32 -5.29
C GLY A 184 12.17 0.51 -6.40
N SER A 185 12.87 1.59 -6.04
CA SER A 185 13.46 2.56 -6.98
C SER A 185 14.99 2.57 -6.96
N LYS A 186 15.62 1.46 -6.57
CA LYS A 186 17.08 1.34 -6.43
C LYS A 186 17.85 1.75 -7.69
N GLN A 187 17.35 1.40 -8.88
CA GLN A 187 18.03 1.73 -10.13
C GLN A 187 17.97 3.22 -10.44
N MET A 188 16.82 3.86 -10.24
CA MET A 188 16.62 5.30 -10.39
C MET A 188 17.51 6.08 -9.40
N LEU A 189 17.55 5.66 -8.13
CA LEU A 189 18.44 6.27 -7.13
C LEU A 189 19.92 6.19 -7.50
N LYS A 190 20.33 5.12 -8.21
CA LYS A 190 21.71 4.92 -8.64
C LYS A 190 22.06 5.71 -9.91
N ARG A 191 21.13 5.85 -10.85
CA ARG A 191 21.40 6.35 -12.20
C ARG A 191 20.91 7.78 -12.44
N GLU A 192 19.71 8.12 -11.96
CA GLU A 192 19.03 9.38 -12.28
C GLU A 192 19.03 10.40 -11.13
N ALA A 193 19.09 9.95 -9.88
CA ALA A 193 18.98 10.87 -8.73
C ALA A 193 20.10 11.91 -8.66
N GLY A 194 21.29 11.65 -9.20
CA GLY A 194 22.36 12.65 -9.32
C GLY A 194 21.95 13.79 -10.25
N ARG A 195 21.53 13.43 -11.47
CA ARG A 195 21.05 14.37 -12.50
C ARG A 195 19.90 15.26 -12.00
N LEU A 196 18.92 14.67 -11.31
CA LEU A 196 17.80 15.41 -10.71
C LEU A 196 18.28 16.41 -9.65
N ARG A 197 19.21 16.00 -8.78
CA ARG A 197 19.78 16.89 -7.74
C ARG A 197 20.60 18.03 -8.33
N ASP A 198 21.38 17.76 -9.38
CA ASP A 198 22.18 18.78 -10.06
C ASP A 198 21.28 19.85 -10.72
N ALA A 199 20.06 19.48 -11.13
CA ALA A 199 19.04 20.39 -11.64
C ALA A 199 18.23 21.11 -10.53
N GLY A 200 18.49 20.85 -9.25
CA GLY A 200 17.81 21.48 -8.11
C GLY A 200 16.63 20.70 -7.53
N VAL A 201 16.35 19.47 -7.99
CA VAL A 201 15.30 18.62 -7.40
C VAL A 201 15.82 17.94 -6.13
N GLN A 202 15.07 18.04 -5.04
CA GLN A 202 15.45 17.40 -3.77
C GLN A 202 15.01 15.93 -3.77
N VAL A 203 15.95 15.00 -4.04
CA VAL A 203 15.66 13.57 -4.12
C VAL A 203 16.06 12.83 -2.84
N VAL A 204 15.10 12.19 -2.18
CA VAL A 204 15.24 11.45 -0.91
C VAL A 204 14.83 9.99 -1.09
N ALA A 205 15.62 9.07 -0.51
CA ALA A 205 15.32 7.65 -0.51
C ALA A 205 14.53 7.28 0.76
N ALA A 206 13.31 6.76 0.59
CA ALA A 206 12.50 6.28 1.69
C ALA A 206 12.93 4.89 2.15
N MET A 207 12.82 4.64 3.46
CA MET A 207 13.13 3.36 4.11
C MET A 207 14.48 2.74 3.67
N PRO A 208 15.61 3.47 3.85
CA PRO A 208 16.89 3.07 3.28
C PRO A 208 17.39 1.71 3.79
N VAL A 209 17.76 0.86 2.84
CA VAL A 209 18.33 -0.47 3.06
C VAL A 209 19.84 -0.33 3.29
N GLY A 210 20.25 -0.27 4.55
CA GLY A 210 21.64 -0.03 4.94
C GLY A 210 22.12 -0.97 6.03
N LEU A 211 23.40 -1.34 5.96
CA LEU A 211 24.04 -2.22 6.94
C LEU A 211 24.25 -1.58 8.31
N ARG A 212 24.29 -0.23 8.35
CA ARG A 212 24.61 0.59 9.53
C ARG A 212 23.59 0.42 10.66
N ASP A 213 22.33 0.17 10.32
CA ASP A 213 21.20 0.10 11.27
C ASP A 213 20.30 -1.14 11.05
N ARG A 214 20.86 -2.22 10.50
CA ARG A 214 20.08 -3.42 10.11
C ARG A 214 19.45 -4.20 11.27
N PHE A 215 19.87 -3.90 12.50
CA PHE A 215 19.36 -4.54 13.73
C PHE A 215 18.51 -3.59 14.58
N SER A 216 18.25 -2.34 14.13
CA SER A 216 17.50 -1.35 14.90
C SER A 216 15.99 -1.32 14.56
N GLY A 217 15.52 -2.21 13.68
CA GLY A 217 14.14 -2.26 13.20
C GLY A 217 13.97 -3.25 12.04
N ARG A 218 12.74 -3.49 11.61
CA ARG A 218 12.39 -4.37 10.49
C ARG A 218 12.89 -3.78 9.16
N VAL A 219 13.70 -4.53 8.39
CA VAL A 219 14.36 -3.98 7.18
C VAL A 219 13.56 -4.10 5.89
N ASP A 220 12.55 -4.97 5.83
CA ASP A 220 11.70 -5.21 4.64
C ASP A 220 10.42 -4.37 4.61
N MET A 221 10.29 -3.39 5.50
CA MET A 221 9.22 -2.38 5.41
C MET A 221 9.46 -1.53 4.18
N ARG A 222 8.38 -1.17 3.48
CA ARG A 222 8.44 -0.36 2.27
C ARG A 222 7.43 0.77 2.31
N ASN A 223 7.77 1.87 1.64
CA ASN A 223 6.82 2.92 1.37
C ASN A 223 6.11 2.63 0.06
N HIS A 224 4.88 2.11 0.15
CA HIS A 224 4.06 1.73 -1.00
C HIS A 224 3.14 2.86 -1.47
N ARG A 225 3.18 4.04 -0.85
CA ARG A 225 2.34 5.18 -1.22
C ARG A 225 2.67 5.69 -2.62
N LYS A 226 1.66 6.28 -3.25
CA LYS A 226 1.78 7.11 -4.45
C LYS A 226 1.09 8.42 -4.15
N VAL A 227 1.87 9.48 -4.00
CA VAL A 227 1.36 10.80 -3.64
C VAL A 227 2.00 11.80 -4.58
N VAL A 228 1.17 12.62 -5.20
CA VAL A 228 1.59 13.81 -5.94
C VAL A 228 0.84 14.97 -5.34
N VAL A 229 1.53 16.05 -5.02
CA VAL A 229 0.93 17.35 -4.69
C VAL A 229 1.62 18.45 -5.47
N ILE A 230 0.82 19.29 -6.12
CA ILE A 230 1.29 20.41 -6.95
C ILE A 230 0.59 21.67 -6.46
N ASP A 231 1.39 22.65 -6.02
CA ASP A 231 0.97 23.96 -5.54
C ASP A 231 -0.13 23.94 -4.46
N SER A 232 -0.22 22.87 -3.67
CA SER A 232 -1.31 22.55 -2.73
C SER A 232 -2.73 22.63 -3.34
N GLN A 233 -2.86 22.50 -4.66
CA GLN A 233 -4.11 22.69 -5.40
C GLN A 233 -4.53 21.47 -6.21
N VAL A 234 -3.55 20.71 -6.72
CA VAL A 234 -3.80 19.47 -7.47
C VAL A 234 -3.07 18.34 -6.78
N GLY A 235 -3.80 17.25 -6.52
CA GLY A 235 -3.26 16.04 -5.92
C GLY A 235 -3.50 14.81 -6.78
N PHE A 236 -2.60 13.84 -6.72
CA PHE A 236 -2.84 12.50 -7.28
C PHE A 236 -2.48 11.41 -6.27
N THR A 237 -3.26 10.34 -6.27
CA THR A 237 -2.95 9.11 -5.55
C THR A 237 -3.63 7.91 -6.23
N GLY A 238 -3.25 6.69 -5.85
CA GLY A 238 -3.80 5.48 -6.45
C GLY A 238 -2.79 4.34 -6.49
N SER A 239 -2.90 3.54 -7.53
CA SER A 239 -2.20 2.25 -7.66
C SER A 239 -0.96 2.30 -8.57
N GLN A 240 -0.95 3.21 -9.54
CA GLN A 240 0.07 3.28 -10.60
C GLN A 240 1.41 3.82 -10.09
N ASN A 241 2.50 3.13 -10.42
CA ASN A 241 3.87 3.61 -10.21
C ASN A 241 4.37 4.48 -11.37
N ILE A 242 5.56 5.09 -11.24
CA ILE A 242 6.22 5.77 -12.36
C ILE A 242 7.02 4.74 -13.15
N THR A 243 6.31 3.99 -14.00
CA THR A 243 6.87 2.92 -14.84
C THR A 243 6.10 2.81 -16.15
N GLU A 244 6.71 2.22 -17.16
CA GLU A 244 5.98 1.68 -18.32
C GLU A 244 4.98 0.58 -17.87
N PRO A 245 3.85 0.39 -18.57
CA PRO A 245 2.89 -0.68 -18.24
C PRO A 245 3.48 -2.08 -18.26
N SER A 246 4.49 -2.32 -19.11
CA SER A 246 5.20 -3.59 -19.28
C SER A 246 6.31 -3.81 -18.24
N TYR A 247 6.33 -3.03 -17.15
CA TYR A 247 7.39 -3.10 -16.15
C TYR A 247 7.55 -4.51 -15.57
N GLY A 248 8.80 -4.99 -15.56
CA GLY A 248 9.16 -6.32 -15.08
C GLY A 248 8.97 -7.45 -16.09
N ARG A 249 7.92 -7.40 -16.93
CA ARG A 249 7.61 -8.42 -17.94
C ARG A 249 6.99 -7.81 -19.20
N ALA A 250 7.66 -7.98 -20.34
CA ALA A 250 7.20 -7.45 -21.63
C ALA A 250 5.86 -8.06 -22.11
N ASP A 251 5.51 -9.25 -21.63
CA ASP A 251 4.29 -9.98 -21.98
C ASP A 251 3.13 -9.75 -20.98
N LEU A 252 3.30 -8.85 -20.01
CA LEU A 252 2.32 -8.58 -18.96
C LEU A 252 2.21 -7.06 -18.69
N LEU A 253 1.05 -6.47 -19.01
CA LEU A 253 0.78 -5.05 -18.84
C LEU A 253 -0.01 -4.78 -17.56
N TRP A 254 0.47 -3.87 -16.73
CA TRP A 254 -0.21 -3.46 -15.51
C TRP A 254 -1.42 -2.58 -15.84
N VAL A 255 -2.60 -3.00 -15.36
CA VAL A 255 -3.84 -2.23 -15.42
C VAL A 255 -4.07 -1.58 -14.07
N ASP A 256 -3.59 -0.36 -13.96
CA ASP A 256 -3.70 0.49 -12.78
C ASP A 256 -4.73 1.61 -12.97
N MET A 257 -5.11 2.22 -11.85
CA MET A 257 -5.91 3.42 -11.79
C MET A 257 -5.24 4.47 -10.89
N MET A 258 -5.43 5.74 -11.21
CA MET A 258 -5.06 6.91 -10.39
C MET A 258 -6.26 7.83 -10.25
N SER A 259 -6.38 8.52 -9.12
CA SER A 259 -7.32 9.62 -8.93
C SER A 259 -6.56 10.93 -8.97
N ARG A 260 -7.14 11.93 -9.64
CA ARG A 260 -6.76 13.33 -9.58
C ARG A 260 -7.78 14.05 -8.73
N MET A 261 -7.30 14.84 -7.79
CA MET A 261 -8.12 15.54 -6.82
C MET A 261 -7.81 17.03 -6.86
N GLN A 262 -8.86 17.81 -6.72
CA GLN A 262 -8.83 19.25 -6.48
C GLN A 262 -9.79 19.56 -5.33
N GLY A 263 -9.48 20.58 -4.54
CA GLY A 263 -10.25 20.92 -3.35
C GLY A 263 -9.49 20.69 -2.05
N PRO A 264 -10.18 20.85 -0.90
CA PRO A 264 -9.58 20.73 0.42
C PRO A 264 -8.77 19.44 0.67
N VAL A 265 -9.16 18.31 0.06
CA VAL A 265 -8.48 17.00 0.23
C VAL A 265 -7.02 17.00 -0.21
N VAL A 266 -6.61 17.94 -1.07
CA VAL A 266 -5.20 18.07 -1.47
C VAL A 266 -4.30 18.44 -0.28
N LEU A 267 -4.84 19.14 0.72
CA LEU A 267 -4.11 19.48 1.95
C LEU A 267 -3.84 18.23 2.81
N GLU A 268 -4.70 17.23 2.76
CA GLU A 268 -4.47 15.96 3.43
C GLU A 268 -3.37 15.13 2.75
N LEU A 269 -3.34 15.10 1.41
CA LEU A 269 -2.24 14.51 0.66
C LEU A 269 -0.92 15.23 0.97
N GLN A 270 -0.96 16.56 1.06
CA GLN A 270 0.18 17.38 1.46
C GLN A 270 0.66 16.99 2.86
N ALA A 271 -0.25 16.82 3.81
CA ALA A 271 0.09 16.40 5.17
C ALA A 271 0.77 15.03 5.22
N VAL A 272 0.30 14.08 4.42
CA VAL A 272 0.95 12.76 4.28
C VAL A 272 2.36 12.92 3.70
N PHE A 273 2.51 13.69 2.62
CA PHE A 273 3.83 13.93 2.03
C PHE A 273 4.80 14.61 3.01
N VAL A 274 4.36 15.67 3.70
CA VAL A 274 5.16 16.39 4.70
C VAL A 274 5.59 15.47 5.83
N THR A 275 4.71 14.56 6.26
CA THR A 275 5.03 13.57 7.29
C THR A 275 6.10 12.59 6.82
N ASP A 276 5.96 12.04 5.61
CA ASP A 276 6.98 11.17 5.01
C ASP A 276 8.32 11.92 4.81
N TRP A 277 8.26 13.20 4.39
CA TRP A 277 9.45 14.05 4.25
C TRP A 277 10.14 14.22 5.61
N HIS A 278 9.40 14.63 6.64
CA HIS A 278 9.93 14.82 7.98
C HIS A 278 10.49 13.53 8.56
N GLU A 279 9.82 12.40 8.33
CA GLU A 279 10.32 11.10 8.75
C GLU A 279 11.71 10.85 8.15
N GLU A 280 11.94 11.07 6.86
CA GLU A 280 13.23 10.77 6.23
C GLU A 280 14.32 11.83 6.49
N THR A 281 13.97 13.11 6.44
CA THR A 281 14.95 14.21 6.48
C THR A 281 15.10 14.81 7.88
N GLY A 282 14.04 14.78 8.69
CA GLY A 282 13.92 15.52 9.95
C GLY A 282 13.53 17.00 9.76
N GLU A 283 13.33 17.45 8.53
CA GLU A 283 12.86 18.79 8.19
C GLU A 283 11.32 18.83 8.26
N LEU A 284 10.76 19.82 8.95
CA LEU A 284 9.32 20.03 8.99
C LEU A 284 8.92 21.12 7.99
N LEU A 285 8.18 20.73 6.95
CA LEU A 285 7.63 21.64 5.95
C LEU A 285 6.30 22.20 6.50
N GLN A 286 6.29 23.47 6.88
CA GLN A 286 5.15 24.10 7.57
C GLN A 286 4.90 25.53 7.08
N GLY A 287 3.74 26.07 7.43
CA GLY A 287 3.34 27.45 7.14
C GLY A 287 2.47 27.59 5.88
N GLU A 288 2.00 28.82 5.68
CA GLU A 288 1.03 29.20 4.65
C GLU A 288 1.47 28.85 3.22
N ARG A 289 2.78 28.69 2.98
CA ARG A 289 3.27 28.28 1.66
C ARG A 289 2.69 26.92 1.24
N TYR A 290 2.68 25.96 2.16
CA TYR A 290 2.28 24.57 1.92
C TYR A 290 0.84 24.28 2.34
N PHE A 291 0.33 25.00 3.35
CA PHE A 291 -1.03 24.84 3.86
C PHE A 291 -1.75 26.17 3.70
N ARG A 292 -2.34 26.37 2.52
CA ARG A 292 -3.13 27.55 2.16
C ARG A 292 -4.59 27.29 2.45
N ASP A 293 -5.37 28.36 2.53
CA ASP A 293 -6.81 28.27 2.61
C ASP A 293 -7.32 27.39 1.46
N PRO A 294 -8.16 26.38 1.78
CA PRO A 294 -8.66 25.45 0.78
C PRO A 294 -9.46 26.21 -0.28
N VAL A 295 -9.49 25.71 -1.51
CA VAL A 295 -10.34 26.25 -2.58
C VAL A 295 -11.25 25.14 -3.09
N PRO A 296 -12.57 25.18 -2.81
CA PRO A 296 -13.52 24.21 -3.30
C PRO A 296 -13.50 24.08 -4.82
N ALA A 297 -13.54 22.84 -5.30
CA ALA A 297 -13.51 22.51 -6.73
C ALA A 297 -14.68 21.62 -7.17
N GLY A 298 -15.50 21.15 -6.22
CA GLY A 298 -16.65 20.28 -6.46
C GLY A 298 -17.46 20.07 -5.18
N ASN A 299 -18.23 18.98 -5.13
CA ASN A 299 -19.12 18.67 -4.00
C ASN A 299 -18.79 17.33 -3.30
N GLY A 300 -17.73 16.65 -3.71
CA GLY A 300 -17.36 15.33 -3.20
C GLY A 300 -16.94 15.38 -1.74
N LEU A 301 -17.47 14.46 -0.94
CA LEU A 301 -17.02 14.19 0.43
C LEU A 301 -15.95 13.10 0.38
N VAL A 302 -14.72 13.48 0.73
CA VAL A 302 -13.52 12.66 0.54
C VAL A 302 -12.66 12.72 1.79
N GLN A 303 -11.99 11.62 2.11
CA GLN A 303 -11.07 11.52 3.24
C GLN A 303 -9.84 10.71 2.86
N ILE A 304 -8.65 11.22 3.19
CA ILE A 304 -7.40 10.47 3.05
C ILE A 304 -7.15 9.61 4.28
N MET A 305 -6.80 8.36 4.04
CA MET A 305 -6.54 7.35 5.05
C MET A 305 -5.13 6.79 4.87
N PRO A 306 -4.10 7.39 5.51
CA PRO A 306 -2.77 6.81 5.57
C PRO A 306 -2.75 5.61 6.50
N SER A 307 -1.99 4.57 6.13
CA SER A 307 -1.71 3.43 6.99
C SER A 307 -0.21 3.12 6.96
N ALA A 308 0.29 2.57 8.07
CA ALA A 308 1.65 2.08 8.23
C ALA A 308 1.75 1.34 9.57
N ALA A 309 2.84 0.60 9.79
CA ALA A 309 3.15 0.03 11.11
C ALA A 309 3.33 1.08 12.24
N LEU A 310 3.48 2.36 11.87
CA LEU A 310 3.53 3.47 12.82
C LEU A 310 2.15 3.84 13.36
N TYR A 311 1.08 3.55 12.61
CA TYR A 311 -0.29 3.71 13.06
C TYR A 311 -0.68 2.54 13.96
N PRO A 312 -1.47 2.79 15.02
CA PRO A 312 -1.92 1.72 15.90
C PRO A 312 -2.84 0.75 15.18
N ASN A 313 -2.85 -0.49 15.65
CA ASN A 313 -3.88 -1.50 15.39
C ASN A 313 -4.16 -1.86 13.91
N GLN A 314 -3.20 -1.73 12.99
CA GLN A 314 -3.41 -2.09 11.57
C GLN A 314 -4.63 -1.36 11.00
N ASN A 315 -4.61 -0.03 11.11
CA ASN A 315 -5.75 0.84 10.91
C ASN A 315 -6.54 0.58 9.60
N TYR A 316 -5.88 0.30 8.47
CA TYR A 316 -6.57 -0.06 7.22
C TYR A 316 -7.26 -1.43 7.25
N HIS A 317 -6.67 -2.43 7.92
CA HIS A 317 -7.29 -3.73 8.12
C HIS A 317 -8.58 -3.61 8.93
N GLN A 318 -8.53 -2.89 10.06
CA GLN A 318 -9.73 -2.64 10.88
C GLN A 318 -10.83 -1.93 10.08
N LEU A 319 -10.45 -1.00 9.20
CA LEU A 319 -11.39 -0.32 8.33
C LEU A 319 -12.13 -1.29 7.40
N ILE A 320 -11.39 -2.16 6.69
CA ILE A 320 -11.97 -3.18 5.80
C ILE A 320 -12.88 -4.14 6.57
N ILE A 321 -12.41 -4.66 7.71
CA ILE A 321 -13.15 -5.61 8.53
C ILE A 321 -14.47 -5.00 9.01
N THR A 322 -14.44 -3.77 9.52
CA THR A 322 -15.64 -3.04 9.93
C THR A 322 -16.57 -2.82 8.74
N ALA A 323 -16.04 -2.40 7.58
CA ALA A 323 -16.85 -2.19 6.38
C ALA A 323 -17.56 -3.48 5.93
N LEU A 324 -16.87 -4.63 5.96
CA LEU A 324 -17.47 -5.95 5.70
C LEU A 324 -18.54 -6.31 6.73
N TYR A 325 -18.30 -6.06 8.02
CA TYR A 325 -19.31 -6.33 9.06
C TYR A 325 -20.54 -5.44 8.96
N HIS A 326 -20.43 -4.21 8.42
CA HIS A 326 -21.54 -3.29 8.24
C HIS A 326 -22.21 -3.35 6.87
N ALA A 327 -21.64 -4.08 5.91
CA ALA A 327 -22.22 -4.24 4.58
C ALA A 327 -23.61 -4.91 4.64
N ARG A 328 -24.54 -4.42 3.82
CA ARG A 328 -25.95 -4.84 3.81
C ARG A 328 -26.41 -5.46 2.49
N LYS A 329 -25.76 -5.14 1.37
CA LYS A 329 -26.20 -5.54 0.03
C LYS A 329 -25.06 -6.15 -0.77
N ARG A 330 -23.97 -5.40 -0.96
CA ARG A 330 -22.92 -5.82 -1.90
C ARG A 330 -21.56 -5.23 -1.54
N VAL A 331 -20.52 -6.04 -1.68
CA VAL A 331 -19.12 -5.65 -1.54
C VAL A 331 -18.35 -6.13 -2.77
N VAL A 332 -17.59 -5.24 -3.41
CA VAL A 332 -16.70 -5.58 -4.52
C VAL A 332 -15.29 -5.15 -4.17
N ILE A 333 -14.35 -6.10 -4.14
CA ILE A 333 -12.93 -5.85 -3.87
C ILE A 333 -12.12 -6.14 -5.13
N THR A 334 -11.27 -5.21 -5.52
CA THR A 334 -10.29 -5.38 -6.61
C THR A 334 -8.90 -5.35 -6.01
N THR A 335 -8.08 -6.38 -6.27
CA THR A 335 -6.71 -6.42 -5.75
C THR A 335 -5.79 -7.34 -6.55
N PRO A 336 -4.52 -6.95 -6.79
CA PRO A 336 -3.53 -7.84 -7.41
C PRO A 336 -3.06 -8.96 -6.46
N TYR A 337 -3.07 -8.71 -5.15
CA TYR A 337 -2.53 -9.63 -4.15
C TYR A 337 -3.57 -9.85 -3.05
N LEU A 338 -4.05 -11.09 -2.95
CA LEU A 338 -5.04 -11.51 -1.96
C LEU A 338 -4.41 -12.59 -1.06
N ILE A 339 -3.83 -12.16 0.05
CA ILE A 339 -3.28 -13.05 1.09
C ILE A 339 -3.99 -12.69 2.39
N PRO A 340 -5.24 -13.15 2.59
CA PRO A 340 -6.05 -12.72 3.72
C PRO A 340 -5.56 -13.35 5.02
N ASP A 341 -5.73 -12.62 6.12
CA ASP A 341 -5.67 -13.19 7.46
C ASP A 341 -7.00 -13.86 7.82
N GLN A 342 -7.04 -14.55 8.96
CA GLN A 342 -8.27 -15.22 9.40
C GLN A 342 -9.42 -14.22 9.61
N SER A 343 -9.13 -13.03 10.13
CA SER A 343 -10.15 -12.01 10.40
C SER A 343 -10.85 -11.57 9.11
N LEU A 344 -10.09 -11.40 8.02
CA LEU A 344 -10.64 -11.02 6.72
C LEU A 344 -11.48 -12.14 6.10
N LEU A 345 -11.02 -13.39 6.20
CA LEU A 345 -11.80 -14.55 5.76
C LEU A 345 -13.13 -14.65 6.52
N ASP A 346 -13.09 -14.54 7.85
CA ASP A 346 -14.27 -14.61 8.70
C ASP A 346 -15.24 -13.45 8.41
N ALA A 347 -14.73 -12.23 8.22
CA ALA A 347 -15.55 -11.07 7.90
C ALA A 347 -16.28 -11.22 6.55
N MET A 348 -15.59 -11.73 5.52
CA MET A 348 -16.22 -12.04 4.22
C MET A 348 -17.27 -13.15 4.37
N SER A 349 -16.94 -14.24 5.08
CA SER A 349 -17.88 -15.35 5.30
C SER A 349 -19.13 -14.89 6.06
N VAL A 350 -18.98 -14.09 7.11
CA VAL A 350 -20.11 -13.54 7.88
C VAL A 350 -20.96 -12.61 7.01
N ALA A 351 -20.34 -11.78 6.17
CA ALA A 351 -21.09 -10.93 5.24
C ALA A 351 -21.96 -11.77 4.29
N VAL A 352 -21.40 -12.83 3.69
CA VAL A 352 -22.15 -13.75 2.81
C VAL A 352 -23.28 -14.44 3.57
N GLN A 353 -23.05 -14.92 4.80
CA GLN A 353 -24.08 -15.57 5.62
C GLN A 353 -25.25 -14.64 5.96
N ARG A 354 -25.03 -13.31 6.01
CA ARG A 354 -26.08 -12.31 6.17
C ARG A 354 -26.82 -11.98 4.86
N GLY A 355 -26.46 -12.60 3.75
CA GLY A 355 -27.03 -12.35 2.43
C GLY A 355 -26.38 -11.21 1.64
N VAL A 356 -25.20 -10.74 2.05
CA VAL A 356 -24.43 -9.75 1.29
C VAL A 356 -23.72 -10.44 0.13
N GLU A 357 -23.83 -9.90 -1.08
CA GLU A 357 -23.04 -10.36 -2.22
C GLU A 357 -21.59 -9.86 -2.09
N VAL A 358 -20.63 -10.77 -1.93
CA VAL A 358 -19.20 -10.42 -1.87
C VAL A 358 -18.50 -10.93 -3.12
N MET A 359 -17.87 -10.02 -3.88
CA MET A 359 -17.16 -10.30 -5.12
C MET A 359 -15.70 -9.85 -5.02
N LEU A 360 -14.79 -10.73 -5.42
CA LEU A 360 -13.35 -10.46 -5.50
C LEU A 360 -12.94 -10.45 -6.97
N ILE A 361 -12.30 -9.38 -7.42
CA ILE A 361 -11.67 -9.26 -8.73
C ILE A 361 -10.16 -9.35 -8.51
N VAL A 362 -9.57 -10.45 -8.96
CA VAL A 362 -8.14 -10.74 -8.80
C VAL A 362 -7.56 -11.12 -10.15
N PRO A 363 -6.26 -10.90 -10.38
CA PRO A 363 -5.66 -11.24 -11.66
C PRO A 363 -5.58 -12.75 -11.85
N GLU A 364 -5.82 -13.22 -13.07
CA GLU A 364 -5.68 -14.62 -13.47
C GLU A 364 -4.20 -15.05 -13.40
N GLU A 365 -3.31 -14.15 -13.84
CA GLU A 365 -1.87 -14.31 -13.79
C GLU A 365 -1.20 -13.22 -12.94
N GLY A 366 -0.27 -13.61 -12.07
CA GLY A 366 0.50 -12.69 -11.25
C GLY A 366 1.89 -12.44 -11.83
N ASP A 367 2.51 -11.34 -11.41
CA ASP A 367 3.91 -11.01 -11.66
C ASP A 367 4.88 -11.76 -10.75
N GLN A 368 4.41 -12.26 -9.59
CA GLN A 368 5.23 -12.96 -8.60
C GLN A 368 4.68 -14.35 -8.25
N ILE A 369 5.53 -15.37 -8.45
CA ILE A 369 5.17 -16.79 -8.30
C ILE A 369 4.72 -17.12 -6.87
N LEU A 370 5.47 -16.69 -5.85
CA LEU A 370 5.22 -17.09 -4.46
C LEU A 370 3.96 -16.43 -3.85
N PRO A 371 3.77 -15.09 -3.95
CA PRO A 371 2.52 -14.45 -3.54
C PRO A 371 1.30 -14.99 -4.29
N GLN A 372 1.41 -15.25 -5.59
CA GLN A 372 0.30 -15.83 -6.36
C GLN A 372 -0.04 -17.26 -5.88
N ALA A 373 0.97 -18.10 -5.63
CA ALA A 373 0.76 -19.44 -5.08
C ALA A 373 0.12 -19.39 -3.69
N ALA A 374 0.54 -18.45 -2.84
CA ALA A 374 -0.06 -18.22 -1.53
C ALA A 374 -1.53 -17.78 -1.65
N ALA A 375 -1.84 -16.84 -2.53
CA ALA A 375 -3.21 -16.37 -2.76
C ALA A 375 -4.14 -17.52 -3.22
N ARG A 376 -3.71 -18.29 -4.22
CA ARG A 376 -4.46 -19.47 -4.72
C ARG A 376 -4.71 -20.52 -3.64
N SER A 377 -3.86 -20.61 -2.62
CA SER A 377 -4.07 -21.54 -1.51
C SER A 377 -5.35 -21.26 -0.69
N TYR A 378 -5.89 -20.04 -0.76
CA TYR A 378 -7.11 -19.62 -0.05
C TYR A 378 -8.38 -19.69 -0.90
N TYR A 379 -8.28 -19.84 -2.23
CA TYR A 379 -9.45 -19.75 -3.12
C TYR A 379 -10.52 -20.81 -2.82
N ALA A 380 -10.13 -22.02 -2.40
CA ALA A 380 -11.11 -23.04 -2.05
C ALA A 380 -11.97 -22.61 -0.84
N GLU A 381 -11.31 -22.14 0.21
CA GLU A 381 -11.93 -21.66 1.45
C GLU A 381 -12.85 -20.44 1.20
N ILE A 382 -12.42 -19.52 0.33
CA ILE A 382 -13.19 -18.34 -0.07
C ILE A 382 -14.42 -18.72 -0.90
N LEU A 383 -14.27 -19.62 -1.88
CA LEU A 383 -15.39 -20.07 -2.71
C LEU A 383 -16.40 -20.90 -1.90
N GLU A 384 -15.93 -21.73 -0.97
CA GLU A 384 -16.77 -22.51 -0.05
C GLU A 384 -17.60 -21.62 0.89
N SER A 385 -17.08 -20.44 1.28
CA SER A 385 -17.85 -19.48 2.06
C SER A 385 -18.91 -18.72 1.25
N GLY A 386 -19.00 -18.95 -0.06
CA GLY A 386 -19.94 -18.31 -0.98
C GLY A 386 -19.51 -16.95 -1.53
N VAL A 387 -18.25 -16.56 -1.31
CA VAL A 387 -17.65 -15.39 -1.97
C VAL A 387 -17.40 -15.72 -3.44
N LYS A 388 -17.71 -14.81 -4.35
CA LYS A 388 -17.47 -14.98 -5.78
C LYS A 388 -16.06 -14.47 -6.14
N ILE A 389 -15.29 -15.29 -6.85
CA ILE A 389 -13.98 -14.90 -7.36
C ILE A 389 -14.08 -14.72 -8.88
N HIS A 390 -13.64 -13.55 -9.36
CA HIS A 390 -13.56 -13.20 -10.77
C HIS A 390 -12.08 -13.02 -11.14
N LEU A 391 -11.61 -13.84 -12.07
CA LEU A 391 -10.24 -13.83 -12.58
C LEU A 391 -10.16 -12.86 -13.77
N HIS A 392 -9.47 -11.74 -13.59
CA HIS A 392 -9.20 -10.76 -14.64
C HIS A 392 -7.92 -11.14 -15.39
N GLY A 393 -8.00 -11.34 -16.69
CA GLY A 393 -6.90 -11.91 -17.47
C GLY A 393 -7.08 -11.73 -18.97
N ARG A 394 -7.37 -10.50 -19.41
CA ARG A 394 -7.51 -10.21 -20.84
C ARG A 394 -6.17 -10.45 -21.54
N GLU A 395 -6.20 -11.24 -22.61
CA GLU A 395 -5.07 -11.45 -23.50
C GLU A 395 -5.39 -10.84 -24.86
N GLN A 396 -4.51 -9.98 -25.36
CA GLN A 396 -4.61 -9.40 -26.69
C GLN A 396 -3.23 -9.45 -27.35
N ASP A 397 -3.16 -10.02 -28.56
CA ASP A 397 -1.93 -10.14 -29.36
C ASP A 397 -0.75 -10.79 -28.60
N GLY A 398 -1.05 -11.77 -27.74
CA GLY A 398 -0.06 -12.49 -26.92
C GLY A 398 0.44 -11.72 -25.70
N VAL A 399 -0.17 -10.57 -25.38
CA VAL A 399 0.13 -9.75 -24.21
C VAL A 399 -1.04 -9.83 -23.24
N ARG A 400 -0.75 -10.09 -21.96
CA ARG A 400 -1.75 -10.25 -20.91
C ARG A 400 -1.86 -9.01 -20.05
N GLU A 401 -3.04 -8.78 -19.50
CA GLU A 401 -3.27 -7.74 -18.50
C GLU A 401 -3.12 -8.29 -17.08
N LEU A 402 -2.39 -7.55 -16.24
CA LEU A 402 -2.32 -7.74 -14.79
C LEU A 402 -3.12 -6.63 -14.12
N LEU A 403 -4.31 -6.96 -13.61
CA LEU A 403 -5.09 -6.01 -12.83
C LEU A 403 -4.36 -5.67 -11.52
N HIS A 404 -3.88 -4.43 -11.44
CA HIS A 404 -3.08 -3.93 -10.32
C HIS A 404 -3.76 -2.78 -9.57
N THR A 405 -4.97 -2.37 -9.99
CA THR A 405 -5.85 -1.51 -9.19
C THR A 405 -6.14 -2.11 -7.81
N LYS A 406 -6.14 -1.27 -6.77
CA LYS A 406 -6.64 -1.65 -5.44
C LYS A 406 -7.84 -0.80 -5.07
N SER A 407 -8.99 -1.44 -4.94
CA SER A 407 -10.22 -0.77 -4.56
C SER A 407 -11.20 -1.67 -3.84
N MET A 408 -12.13 -1.06 -3.12
CA MET A 408 -13.29 -1.72 -2.55
C MET A 408 -14.49 -0.81 -2.65
N SER A 409 -15.67 -1.36 -2.95
CA SER A 409 -16.94 -0.64 -2.84
C SER A 409 -17.90 -1.39 -1.93
N VAL A 410 -18.69 -0.66 -1.16
CA VAL A 410 -19.64 -1.21 -0.19
C VAL A 410 -20.99 -0.54 -0.36
N ASP A 411 -22.00 -1.34 -0.69
CA ASP A 411 -23.42 -0.97 -0.78
C ASP A 411 -23.76 0.22 -1.70
N GLY A 412 -22.86 0.62 -2.60
CA GLY A 412 -23.04 1.86 -3.38
C GLY A 412 -22.88 3.13 -2.54
N TYR A 413 -22.26 3.01 -1.36
CA TYR A 413 -22.23 4.06 -0.35
C TYR A 413 -20.83 4.39 0.14
N LEU A 414 -19.93 3.41 0.27
CA LEU A 414 -18.50 3.66 0.55
C LEU A 414 -17.65 3.18 -0.61
N GLY A 415 -16.66 3.99 -0.98
CA GLY A 415 -15.59 3.64 -1.91
C GLY A 415 -14.24 3.75 -1.23
N PHE A 416 -13.38 2.76 -1.42
CA PHE A 416 -11.99 2.74 -0.98
C PHE A 416 -11.13 2.61 -2.23
N PHE A 417 -10.14 3.47 -2.38
CA PHE A 417 -9.25 3.43 -3.54
C PHE A 417 -7.85 3.91 -3.18
N GLY A 418 -6.81 3.20 -3.59
CA GLY A 418 -5.45 3.63 -3.27
C GLY A 418 -4.37 2.61 -3.55
N SER A 419 -3.41 2.56 -2.63
CA SER A 419 -2.18 1.76 -2.76
C SER A 419 -2.21 0.44 -1.99
N SER A 420 -3.12 0.28 -1.01
CA SER A 420 -3.16 -0.89 -0.15
C SER A 420 -3.71 -2.14 -0.84
N ASN A 421 -2.97 -3.24 -0.76
CA ASN A 421 -3.48 -4.56 -1.12
C ASN A 421 -4.32 -5.16 0.01
N PHE A 422 -5.00 -6.27 -0.31
CA PHE A 422 -5.72 -7.09 0.66
C PHE A 422 -4.83 -8.26 1.11
N ASP A 423 -3.63 -7.91 1.59
CA ASP A 423 -2.61 -8.83 2.08
C ASP A 423 -2.06 -8.43 3.45
N ILE A 424 -1.49 -9.40 4.16
CA ILE A 424 -0.93 -9.22 5.51
C ILE A 424 0.15 -8.13 5.53
N ARG A 425 0.95 -7.96 4.47
CA ARG A 425 2.01 -6.94 4.44
C ARG A 425 1.47 -5.52 4.37
N SER A 426 0.51 -5.26 3.49
CA SER A 426 -0.17 -3.96 3.40
C SER A 426 -0.91 -3.62 4.70
N PHE A 427 -1.41 -4.62 5.43
CA PHE A 427 -2.05 -4.40 6.73
C PHE A 427 -1.06 -4.15 7.87
N GLU A 428 0.07 -4.87 7.91
CA GLU A 428 0.95 -4.86 9.07
C GLU A 428 2.15 -3.92 8.96
N ILE A 429 2.76 -3.78 7.77
CA ILE A 429 4.13 -3.26 7.68
C ILE A 429 4.37 -2.20 6.61
N ASN A 430 3.68 -2.23 5.48
CA ASN A 430 3.90 -1.24 4.43
C ASN A 430 3.27 0.09 4.83
N SER A 431 3.92 1.19 4.48
CA SER A 431 3.25 2.49 4.47
C SER A 431 2.39 2.56 3.21
N GLU A 432 1.10 2.76 3.37
CA GLU A 432 0.12 2.86 2.29
C GLU A 432 -0.74 4.12 2.46
N ILE A 433 -1.51 4.45 1.43
CA ILE A 433 -2.46 5.56 1.38
C ILE A 433 -3.70 5.12 0.60
N ASN A 434 -4.87 5.45 1.14
CA ASN A 434 -6.16 5.24 0.50
C ASN A 434 -6.99 6.52 0.56
N VAL A 435 -7.85 6.66 -0.42
CA VAL A 435 -8.90 7.66 -0.50
C VAL A 435 -10.21 6.97 -0.17
N ILE A 436 -10.98 7.55 0.73
CA ILE A 436 -12.30 7.12 1.10
C ILE A 436 -13.31 8.08 0.49
N PHE A 437 -14.26 7.54 -0.27
CA PHE A 437 -15.37 8.25 -0.87
C PHE A 437 -16.67 7.90 -0.14
N TYR A 438 -17.51 8.91 0.07
CA TYR A 438 -18.76 8.78 0.81
C TYR A 438 -19.96 9.18 -0.05
N ALA A 439 -20.70 8.17 -0.51
CA ALA A 439 -21.82 8.31 -1.44
C ALA A 439 -21.45 9.14 -2.69
N GLY A 440 -22.45 9.46 -3.51
CA GLY A 440 -22.29 10.37 -4.65
C GLY A 440 -21.51 9.82 -5.84
N ASP A 441 -21.22 10.73 -6.76
CA ASP A 441 -20.68 10.43 -8.09
C ASP A 441 -19.33 9.71 -8.04
N GLU A 442 -18.49 9.97 -7.04
CA GLU A 442 -17.18 9.33 -6.90
C GLU A 442 -17.30 7.83 -6.64
N VAL A 443 -18.25 7.43 -5.78
CA VAL A 443 -18.54 6.01 -5.51
C VAL A 443 -19.13 5.34 -6.74
N ASP A 444 -20.04 6.02 -7.44
CA ASP A 444 -20.66 5.50 -8.65
C ASP A 444 -19.65 5.29 -9.79
N ARG A 445 -18.71 6.23 -9.97
CA ARG A 445 -17.60 6.10 -10.94
C ARG A 445 -16.66 4.96 -10.57
N LEU A 446 -16.33 4.79 -9.29
CA LEU A 446 -15.52 3.64 -8.83
C LEU A 446 -16.21 2.31 -9.14
N ILE A 447 -17.51 2.21 -8.86
CA ILE A 447 -18.32 1.03 -9.15
C ILE A 447 -18.42 0.78 -10.66
N ALA A 448 -18.61 1.83 -11.46
CA ALA A 448 -18.61 1.72 -12.92
C ALA A 448 -17.30 1.11 -13.44
N GLN A 449 -16.15 1.56 -12.90
CA GLN A 449 -14.86 1.00 -13.25
C GLN A 449 -14.71 -0.47 -12.80
N GLN A 450 -15.17 -0.82 -11.60
CA GLN A 450 -15.19 -2.21 -11.14
C GLN A 450 -16.07 -3.10 -12.01
N ASN A 451 -17.21 -2.59 -12.51
CA ASN A 451 -18.07 -3.33 -13.44
C ASN A 451 -17.39 -3.57 -14.80
N ILE A 452 -16.56 -2.64 -15.27
CA ILE A 452 -15.73 -2.85 -16.47
C ILE A 452 -14.76 -4.02 -16.23
N TYR A 453 -14.08 -4.04 -15.08
CA TYR A 453 -13.20 -5.15 -14.72
C TYR A 453 -13.95 -6.48 -14.62
N LEU A 454 -15.15 -6.50 -14.02
CA LEU A 454 -15.99 -7.70 -13.97
C LEU A 454 -16.39 -8.20 -15.36
N GLY A 455 -16.74 -7.28 -16.28
CA GLY A 455 -17.07 -7.63 -17.67
C GLY A 455 -15.89 -8.19 -18.46
N GLN A 456 -14.66 -7.98 -18.00
CA GLN A 456 -13.43 -8.51 -18.56
C GLN A 456 -12.88 -9.73 -17.79
N ALA A 457 -13.56 -10.15 -16.73
CA ALA A 457 -13.13 -11.21 -15.85
C ALA A 457 -14.01 -12.46 -16.00
N ARG A 458 -13.40 -13.62 -15.79
CA ARG A 458 -14.06 -14.92 -15.75
C ARG A 458 -14.43 -15.27 -14.31
N GLU A 459 -15.67 -15.65 -14.05
CA GLU A 459 -16.04 -16.22 -12.75
C GLU A 459 -15.38 -17.59 -12.55
N LEU A 460 -14.74 -17.77 -11.40
CA LEU A 460 -14.12 -19.03 -10.99
C LEU A 460 -15.08 -19.82 -10.11
N TYR A 461 -15.41 -21.05 -10.52
CA TYR A 461 -16.30 -21.92 -9.76
C TYR A 461 -15.53 -22.93 -8.90
N LEU A 462 -16.09 -23.28 -7.74
CA LEU A 462 -15.51 -24.28 -6.83
C LEU A 462 -15.28 -25.65 -7.49
N ALA A 463 -16.21 -26.07 -8.34
CA ALA A 463 -16.12 -27.34 -9.08
C ALA A 463 -14.91 -27.40 -10.02
N GLU A 464 -14.55 -26.28 -10.65
CA GLU A 464 -13.33 -26.16 -11.46
C GLU A 464 -12.09 -26.17 -10.55
N TRP A 465 -12.13 -25.39 -9.48
CA TRP A 465 -10.98 -25.19 -8.61
C TRP A 465 -10.50 -26.46 -7.89
N THR A 466 -11.43 -27.35 -7.58
CA THR A 466 -11.18 -28.63 -6.90
C THR A 466 -10.56 -29.70 -7.80
N GLN A 467 -10.68 -29.57 -9.13
CA GLN A 467 -10.18 -30.54 -10.11
C GLN A 467 -8.70 -30.33 -10.52
N ARG A 468 -8.00 -29.36 -9.91
CA ARG A 468 -6.62 -29.02 -10.28
C ARG A 468 -5.62 -30.15 -9.97
N HIS A 469 -4.57 -30.24 -10.78
CA HIS A 469 -3.51 -31.25 -10.68
C HIS A 469 -2.86 -31.26 -9.28
N GLY A 470 -2.74 -32.44 -8.66
CA GLY A 470 -2.32 -32.59 -7.26
C GLY A 470 -1.00 -31.91 -6.92
N LEU A 471 0.00 -31.99 -7.79
CA LEU A 471 1.30 -31.33 -7.58
C LEU A 471 1.19 -29.80 -7.45
N ARG A 472 0.41 -29.14 -8.32
CA ARG A 472 0.21 -27.67 -8.25
C ARG A 472 -0.52 -27.29 -6.97
N ARG A 473 -1.52 -28.08 -6.57
CA ARG A 473 -2.23 -27.90 -5.29
C ARG A 473 -1.27 -27.99 -4.10
N SER A 474 -0.38 -28.98 -4.07
CA SER A 474 0.61 -29.14 -2.99
C SER A 474 1.58 -27.95 -2.92
N LEU A 475 2.03 -27.42 -4.06
CA LEU A 475 2.91 -26.24 -4.10
C LEU A 475 2.21 -24.98 -3.57
N ASP A 476 0.95 -24.74 -3.96
CA ASP A 476 0.16 -23.64 -3.42
C ASP A 476 -0.04 -23.80 -1.89
N SER A 477 -0.32 -25.00 -1.40
CA SER A 477 -0.44 -25.27 0.04
C SER A 477 0.86 -25.05 0.81
N LEU A 478 2.02 -25.35 0.21
CA LEU A 478 3.31 -25.03 0.82
C LEU A 478 3.55 -23.52 0.87
N ALA A 479 3.15 -22.77 -0.16
CA ALA A 479 3.24 -21.32 -0.18
C ALA A 479 2.43 -20.67 0.96
N ARG A 480 1.28 -21.26 1.35
CA ARG A 480 0.45 -20.80 2.49
C ARG A 480 1.21 -20.73 3.81
N LEU A 481 2.22 -21.58 4.02
CA LEU A 481 3.05 -21.55 5.24
C LEU A 481 3.88 -20.27 5.37
N PHE A 482 4.13 -19.59 4.24
CA PHE A 482 4.85 -18.34 4.18
C PHE A 482 3.93 -17.12 4.17
N SER A 483 2.59 -17.28 4.12
CA SER A 483 1.64 -16.16 4.09
C SER A 483 1.90 -15.10 5.17
N PRO A 484 2.25 -15.42 6.44
CA PRO A 484 2.52 -14.37 7.44
C PRO A 484 3.80 -13.55 7.20
N LEU A 485 4.62 -13.97 6.23
CA LEU A 485 5.87 -13.31 5.82
C LEU A 485 5.72 -12.57 4.49
N LEU A 486 4.69 -12.95 3.71
CA LEU A 486 4.23 -12.38 2.45
C LEU A 486 3.08 -11.41 2.68
#